data_AF-A0A438NI36-F1
#
_entry.id   AF-A0A438NI36-F1
#
_cell.length_a   1.000
_cell.length_b   1.000
_cell.length_c   1.000
_cell.angle_alpha   90.00
_cell.angle_beta   90.00
_cell.angle_gamma   90.00
#
_symmetry.space_group_name_H-M   'P 1'
#
loop_
_entity.id
_entity.type
_entity.pdbx_description
1 polymer ?
#
loop_
_entity_poly.entity_id
_entity_poly.type
_entity_poly.pdbx_seq_one_letter_code
_entity_poly.pdbx_strand_id
1 'polypeptide(L)'
;MALSVHMPSIGCEHLTAETISKINQLRSSNNTIRDPSFTQYTCISCSTTGGFPTLDKHFSKTKHEFAVSSKSIYCGKCNDLVYDPAFLGLTNPKKRKLADSNNDEDDSYLTANTSRRPCGRAGVRGLFNLGETCYMNAVLQMMVHNPLLASYFLGMGHPTHTCPISKEPDKKTDSDDEDEEEEKKEQQTCVACGMTEVFSDVTMVDQPLPAYAVNLLFASWKNVPEMSGKGQQDAQEWFICIVDRLHEGVAQYVTNGEKSKSNKDDAKETNGAVTTNGVDKQCVCFFHKVFYGRYNSQITCDTCHTVSSTEDEFSSISLDFKKQVKRKKKQAAQAENLKIAIPTLYDCLKSFTAPEPLSPEQYNCNECNTRRSASKHTRIRKLPAILCVHVKRFGMKQLGNGTLIPEKYEGKLDFPLQLDMGPWTTRPPKTVNINGVDGSTTNGAGDKDKYSRDRYMYDLDCVVVHQGDHAQNGHYFAFCRQDNRWFRYDDEIVSATTTEDVMRQEAYLLFYSLRGLEAV
;
A
#
# COMPACT_ATOMS: atom_id res chain seq x y z
N MET A 1 43.45 -6.24 -18.11
CA MET A 1 43.21 -7.68 -18.43
C MET A 1 43.56 -8.46 -17.17
N ALA A 2 42.71 -9.22 -16.49
CA ALA A 2 41.48 -9.92 -16.86
C ALA A 2 40.50 -9.88 -15.69
N LEU A 3 39.31 -9.32 -15.93
CA LEU A 3 38.10 -9.53 -15.12
C LEU A 3 36.83 -9.55 -16.01
N SER A 4 37.01 -9.69 -17.33
CA SER A 4 35.96 -9.71 -18.34
C SER A 4 35.33 -11.10 -18.58
N VAL A 5 35.51 -12.07 -17.66
CA VAL A 5 35.17 -13.47 -17.95
C VAL A 5 33.92 -13.98 -17.20
N HIS A 6 33.39 -13.30 -16.17
CA HIS A 6 32.28 -13.87 -15.36
C HIS A 6 31.07 -12.94 -15.09
N MET A 7 30.72 -12.04 -16.02
CA MET A 7 29.37 -11.46 -16.10
C MET A 7 28.81 -11.69 -17.50
N PRO A 8 27.50 -11.97 -17.68
CA PRO A 8 26.91 -12.01 -19.01
C PRO A 8 26.97 -10.61 -19.61
N SER A 9 27.89 -10.40 -20.55
CA SER A 9 28.07 -9.18 -21.35
C SER A 9 26.99 -9.05 -22.44
N ILE A 10 25.76 -9.46 -22.15
CA ILE A 10 24.77 -9.68 -23.21
C ILE A 10 23.66 -8.64 -23.14
N GLY A 11 23.68 -7.73 -24.12
CA GLY A 11 22.65 -6.73 -24.33
C GLY A 11 23.02 -5.65 -25.35
N CYS A 12 23.39 -6.04 -26.57
CA CYS A 12 23.70 -5.17 -27.73
C CYS A 12 24.92 -4.24 -27.64
N GLU A 13 26.11 -4.83 -27.75
CA GLU A 13 27.39 -4.15 -28.04
C GLU A 13 27.43 -3.40 -29.39
N HIS A 14 26.33 -3.42 -30.15
CA HIS A 14 26.19 -2.82 -31.49
C HIS A 14 25.54 -1.44 -31.49
N LEU A 15 25.16 -0.90 -30.32
CA LEU A 15 24.55 0.43 -30.23
C LEU A 15 25.63 1.52 -30.41
N THR A 16 25.62 2.17 -31.58
CA THR A 16 26.48 3.33 -31.83
C THR A 16 25.96 4.59 -31.14
N ALA A 17 26.85 5.54 -30.81
CA ALA A 17 26.48 6.83 -30.22
C ALA A 17 25.41 7.59 -31.04
N GLU A 18 25.45 7.44 -32.37
CA GLU A 18 24.45 8.03 -33.27
C GLU A 18 23.07 7.36 -33.09
N THR A 19 23.02 6.03 -33.02
CA THR A 19 21.78 5.28 -32.75
C THR A 19 21.16 5.68 -31.41
N ILE A 20 22.01 5.87 -30.39
CA ILE A 20 21.62 6.30 -29.05
C ILE A 20 20.98 7.69 -29.08
N SER A 21 21.59 8.63 -29.81
CA SER A 21 21.04 9.98 -29.98
C SER A 21 19.66 9.95 -30.63
N LYS A 22 19.47 9.14 -31.68
CA LYS A 22 18.17 8.97 -32.35
C LYS A 22 17.10 8.36 -31.45
N ILE A 23 17.46 7.36 -30.64
CA ILE A 23 16.56 6.78 -29.62
C ILE A 23 16.08 7.85 -28.64
N ASN A 24 16.99 8.70 -28.15
CA ASN A 24 16.66 9.77 -27.21
C ASN A 24 15.79 10.88 -27.84
N GLN A 25 16.02 11.19 -29.12
CA GLN A 25 15.20 12.14 -29.87
C GLN A 25 13.78 11.61 -30.10
N LEU A 26 13.63 10.33 -30.43
CA LEU A 26 12.31 9.69 -30.58
C LEU A 26 11.54 9.67 -29.25
N ARG A 27 12.21 9.36 -28.13
CA ARG A 27 11.62 9.36 -26.79
C ARG A 27 11.17 10.75 -26.32
N SER A 28 11.85 11.81 -26.75
CA SER A 28 11.51 13.20 -26.38
C SER A 28 10.47 13.85 -27.31
N SER A 29 10.21 13.26 -28.48
CA SER A 29 9.14 13.74 -29.36
C SER A 29 7.77 13.40 -28.78
N ASN A 30 6.95 14.43 -28.51
CA ASN A 30 5.61 14.33 -27.88
C ASN A 30 4.53 13.62 -28.74
N ASN A 31 4.93 12.84 -29.73
CA ASN A 31 4.02 12.05 -30.56
C ASN A 31 4.19 10.57 -30.24
N THR A 32 3.42 10.06 -29.28
CA THR A 32 2.37 9.05 -29.54
C THR A 32 1.84 8.45 -28.25
N ILE A 33 0.55 8.70 -28.02
CA ILE A 33 -0.33 7.85 -27.23
C ILE A 33 -0.55 6.57 -28.03
N ARG A 34 -0.21 5.41 -27.45
CA ARG A 34 -0.90 4.09 -27.52
C ARG A 34 -0.01 3.01 -26.90
N ASP A 35 -0.31 2.62 -25.66
CA ASP A 35 0.10 1.35 -25.03
C ASP A 35 -1.20 0.57 -24.81
N PRO A 36 -1.28 -0.66 -25.32
CA PRO A 36 -1.47 -1.72 -24.32
C PRO A 36 -0.70 -2.97 -24.72
N SER A 37 0.27 -3.35 -23.90
CA SER A 37 0.98 -4.64 -23.88
C SER A 37 1.92 -4.88 -25.06
N PHE A 38 3.18 -4.41 -24.99
CA PHE A 38 4.34 -4.89 -25.79
C PHE A 38 4.16 -5.06 -27.32
N THR A 39 3.10 -4.49 -27.93
CA THR A 39 2.58 -4.94 -29.24
C THR A 39 2.96 -4.01 -30.39
N GLN A 40 3.48 -2.81 -30.11
CA GLN A 40 3.97 -1.88 -31.12
C GLN A 40 5.34 -1.32 -30.76
N TYR A 41 6.32 -1.52 -31.65
CA TYR A 41 7.56 -0.77 -31.67
C TYR A 41 7.66 -0.04 -33.01
N THR A 42 8.31 1.12 -32.98
CA THR A 42 8.58 1.94 -34.16
C THR A 42 10.05 1.84 -34.52
N CYS A 43 10.36 1.58 -35.78
CA CYS A 43 11.73 1.58 -36.27
C CYS A 43 12.39 2.94 -35.99
N ILE A 44 13.64 2.95 -35.56
CA ILE A 44 14.36 4.21 -35.28
C ILE A 44 14.80 4.91 -36.58
N SER A 45 14.96 4.13 -37.66
CA SER A 45 15.44 4.63 -38.94
C SER A 45 14.34 5.05 -39.91
N CYS A 46 13.07 4.74 -39.63
CA CYS A 46 11.93 5.14 -40.48
C CYS A 46 10.60 5.11 -39.70
N SER A 47 9.49 5.43 -40.36
CA SER A 47 8.15 5.46 -39.76
C SER A 47 7.44 4.10 -39.66
N THR A 48 8.13 2.98 -39.88
CA THR A 48 7.53 1.64 -39.79
C THR A 48 7.23 1.30 -38.33
N THR A 49 5.98 0.97 -38.02
CA THR A 49 5.56 0.55 -36.68
C THR A 49 4.81 -0.78 -36.74
N GLY A 50 5.05 -1.66 -35.78
CA GLY A 50 4.35 -2.95 -35.68
C GLY A 50 4.86 -3.81 -34.52
N GLY A 51 4.34 -5.02 -34.37
CA GLY A 51 4.90 -6.02 -33.44
C GLY A 51 6.13 -6.73 -34.01
N PHE A 52 6.80 -7.56 -33.20
CA PHE A 52 8.05 -8.25 -33.59
C PHE A 52 7.98 -8.93 -34.97
N PRO A 53 6.95 -9.72 -35.33
CA PRO A 53 6.90 -10.38 -36.65
C PRO A 53 6.87 -9.40 -37.85
N THR A 54 6.35 -8.19 -37.63
CA THR A 54 6.32 -7.15 -38.67
C THR A 54 7.69 -6.47 -38.76
N LEU A 55 8.34 -6.28 -37.62
CA LEU A 55 9.67 -5.68 -37.53
C LEU A 55 10.74 -6.62 -38.05
N ASP A 56 10.65 -7.92 -37.80
CA ASP A 56 11.62 -8.90 -38.32
C ASP A 56 11.53 -8.99 -39.85
N LYS A 57 10.32 -8.91 -40.42
CA LYS A 57 10.11 -8.76 -41.87
C LYS A 57 10.63 -7.42 -42.41
N HIS A 58 10.59 -6.37 -41.61
CA HIS A 58 11.12 -5.06 -41.99
C HIS A 58 12.65 -5.05 -41.95
N PHE A 59 13.27 -5.57 -40.89
CA PHE A 59 14.72 -5.67 -40.70
C PHE A 59 15.36 -6.64 -41.68
N SER A 60 14.71 -7.73 -42.06
CA SER A 60 15.22 -8.63 -43.11
C SER A 60 15.24 -8.01 -44.51
N LYS A 61 14.39 -7.01 -44.77
CA LYS A 61 14.30 -6.31 -46.08
C LYS A 61 15.05 -4.98 -46.13
N THR A 62 15.48 -4.47 -44.98
CA THR A 62 16.14 -3.17 -44.86
C THR A 62 17.47 -3.32 -44.15
N LYS A 63 18.28 -2.26 -44.11
CA LYS A 63 19.48 -2.22 -43.25
C LYS A 63 19.17 -1.67 -41.86
N HIS A 64 17.90 -1.68 -41.46
CA HIS A 64 17.48 -1.18 -40.16
C HIS A 64 17.59 -2.30 -39.13
N GLU A 65 17.99 -1.95 -37.91
CA GLU A 65 18.38 -2.94 -36.92
C GLU A 65 17.69 -2.74 -35.57
N PHE A 66 17.05 -1.60 -35.36
CA PHE A 66 16.48 -1.25 -34.06
C PHE A 66 15.09 -0.65 -34.18
N ALA A 67 14.23 -1.01 -33.23
CA ALA A 67 12.93 -0.40 -33.02
C ALA A 67 12.74 -0.05 -31.54
N VAL A 68 11.95 0.98 -31.26
CA VAL A 68 11.75 1.52 -29.92
C VAL A 68 10.26 1.55 -29.57
N SER A 69 9.97 1.22 -28.32
CA SER A 69 8.69 1.48 -27.66
C SER A 69 8.90 2.53 -26.56
N SER A 70 7.82 2.96 -25.90
CA SER A 70 7.90 3.87 -24.76
C SER A 70 8.75 3.34 -23.59
N LYS A 71 8.93 2.02 -23.47
CA LYS A 71 9.55 1.36 -22.30
C LYS A 71 10.80 0.54 -22.62
N SER A 72 11.01 0.12 -23.86
CA SER A 72 12.08 -0.80 -24.23
C SER A 72 12.55 -0.61 -25.67
N ILE A 73 13.75 -1.07 -25.98
CA ILE A 73 14.33 -1.09 -27.33
C ILE A 73 14.43 -2.56 -27.76
N TYR A 74 14.07 -2.82 -29.01
CA TYR A 74 14.18 -4.13 -29.64
C TYR A 74 15.29 -4.11 -30.70
N CYS A 75 16.16 -5.11 -30.67
CA CYS A 75 17.23 -5.31 -31.65
C CYS A 75 16.85 -6.43 -32.62
N GLY A 76 16.68 -6.09 -33.90
CA GLY A 76 16.38 -7.04 -34.96
C GLY A 76 17.52 -8.02 -35.28
N LYS A 77 18.76 -7.68 -34.94
CA LYS A 77 19.91 -8.60 -35.10
C LYS A 77 19.95 -9.67 -34.03
N CYS A 78 19.72 -9.29 -32.77
CA CYS A 78 19.66 -10.22 -31.65
C CYS A 78 18.31 -10.92 -31.53
N ASN A 79 17.28 -10.38 -32.22
CA ASN A 79 15.89 -10.80 -32.10
C ASN A 79 15.42 -10.78 -30.63
N ASP A 80 15.88 -9.78 -29.88
CA ASP A 80 15.70 -9.67 -28.42
C ASP A 80 15.64 -8.20 -27.99
N LEU A 81 15.17 -7.96 -26.77
CA LEU A 81 15.16 -6.66 -26.14
C LEU A 81 16.57 -6.26 -25.68
N VAL A 82 16.86 -4.97 -25.75
CA VAL A 82 18.08 -4.40 -25.20
C VAL A 82 17.88 -4.13 -23.70
N TYR A 83 18.65 -4.83 -22.87
CA TYR A 83 18.57 -4.77 -21.41
C TYR A 83 19.56 -3.81 -20.75
N ASP A 84 20.15 -2.89 -21.51
CA ASP A 84 21.18 -1.99 -20.99
C ASP A 84 20.60 -0.99 -19.94
N PRO A 85 21.16 -0.95 -18.72
CA PRO A 85 20.70 -0.09 -17.62
C PRO A 85 20.62 1.41 -17.95
N ALA A 86 21.47 1.92 -18.83
CA ALA A 86 21.45 3.31 -19.27
C ALA A 86 20.15 3.63 -20.02
N PHE A 87 19.57 2.66 -20.74
CA PHE A 87 18.33 2.83 -21.50
C PHE A 87 17.07 2.49 -20.72
N LEU A 88 17.18 1.63 -19.70
CA LEU A 88 16.10 1.25 -18.79
C LEU A 88 15.76 2.38 -17.79
N GLY A 89 16.71 3.28 -17.50
CA GLY A 89 16.55 4.40 -16.55
C GLY A 89 16.08 5.74 -17.13
N LEU A 90 15.76 5.81 -18.43
CA LEU A 90 15.36 7.04 -19.15
C LEU A 90 13.85 7.36 -19.09
N THR A 91 13.06 6.55 -18.38
CA THR A 91 11.60 6.74 -18.21
C THR A 91 11.25 7.79 -17.14
N ASN A 92 12.24 8.34 -16.44
CA ASN A 92 12.04 9.45 -15.51
C ASN A 92 12.55 10.76 -16.15
N PRO A 93 11.69 11.74 -16.49
CA PRO A 93 12.10 13.03 -17.06
C PRO A 93 12.89 13.91 -16.08
N LYS A 94 13.10 13.44 -14.84
CA LYS A 94 13.94 14.08 -13.82
C LYS A 94 15.06 13.12 -13.37
N LYS A 95 16.04 12.87 -14.21
CA LYS A 95 17.37 12.52 -13.69
C LYS A 95 18.21 13.78 -13.62
N ARG A 96 18.69 14.08 -12.41
CA ARG A 96 19.87 14.90 -12.16
C ARG A 96 20.94 14.40 -13.14
N LYS A 97 21.56 15.31 -13.89
CA LYS A 97 22.80 15.02 -14.63
C LYS A 97 23.79 14.46 -13.61
N LEU A 98 23.98 13.15 -13.60
CA LEU A 98 25.13 12.51 -12.98
C LEU A 98 26.21 12.49 -14.05
N ALA A 99 26.75 13.67 -14.34
CA ALA A 99 27.91 13.85 -15.19
C ALA A 99 28.76 14.88 -14.44
N ASP A 100 30.01 14.50 -14.16
CA ASP A 100 31.06 15.24 -13.46
C ASP A 100 31.28 14.92 -11.97
N SER A 101 31.42 13.64 -11.62
CA SER A 101 32.30 13.26 -10.50
C SER A 101 33.42 12.38 -11.06
N ASN A 102 34.54 13.00 -11.44
CA ASN A 102 35.77 12.33 -11.91
C ASN A 102 36.68 11.95 -10.73
N ASN A 103 36.14 11.38 -9.65
CA ASN A 103 36.95 10.97 -8.50
C ASN A 103 36.82 9.45 -8.30
N ASP A 104 37.96 8.74 -8.34
CA ASP A 104 38.03 7.28 -8.15
C ASP A 104 37.45 6.82 -6.79
N GLU A 105 37.42 7.72 -5.79
CA GLU A 105 36.76 7.49 -4.49
C GLU A 105 35.23 7.45 -4.59
N ASP A 106 34.63 8.30 -5.43
CA ASP A 106 33.19 8.30 -5.68
C ASP A 106 32.78 7.03 -6.43
N ASP A 107 33.60 6.55 -7.37
CA ASP A 107 33.34 5.30 -8.10
C ASP A 107 33.42 4.06 -7.19
N SER A 108 34.38 4.03 -6.26
CA SER A 108 34.45 2.97 -5.25
C SER A 108 33.23 2.99 -4.32
N TYR A 109 32.84 4.18 -3.83
CA TYR A 109 31.66 4.37 -2.99
C TYR A 109 30.36 3.99 -3.73
N LEU A 110 30.21 4.42 -4.98
CA LEU A 110 29.06 4.07 -5.82
C LEU A 110 29.04 2.57 -6.11
N THR A 111 30.16 1.95 -6.45
CA THR A 111 30.23 0.50 -6.73
C THR A 111 29.86 -0.33 -5.48
N ALA A 112 30.33 0.08 -4.30
CA ALA A 112 29.99 -0.56 -3.03
C ALA A 112 28.52 -0.37 -2.64
N ASN A 113 27.87 0.71 -3.06
CA ASN A 113 26.49 1.05 -2.66
C ASN A 113 25.44 0.90 -3.78
N THR A 114 25.81 0.50 -4.99
CA THR A 114 24.90 0.34 -6.14
C THR A 114 24.89 -1.07 -6.74
N SER A 115 25.76 -1.96 -6.25
CA SER A 115 25.84 -3.33 -6.74
C SER A 115 24.60 -4.14 -6.32
N ARG A 116 23.82 -4.59 -7.32
CA ARG A 116 22.77 -5.60 -7.11
C ARG A 116 23.41 -6.97 -6.99
N ARG A 117 23.21 -7.67 -5.87
CA ARG A 117 23.59 -9.08 -5.77
C ARG A 117 22.81 -9.89 -6.82
N PRO A 118 23.48 -10.65 -7.71
CA PRO A 118 22.80 -11.50 -8.68
C PRO A 118 21.94 -12.61 -8.05
N CYS A 119 22.21 -12.96 -6.79
CA CYS A 119 21.65 -14.13 -6.11
C CYS A 119 20.90 -13.83 -4.79
N GLY A 120 20.92 -12.60 -4.29
CA GLY A 120 20.08 -12.18 -3.16
C GLY A 120 18.77 -11.61 -3.70
N ARG A 121 17.62 -12.21 -3.37
CA ARG A 121 16.32 -11.59 -3.69
C ARG A 121 16.21 -10.31 -2.85
N ALA A 122 16.42 -9.15 -3.48
CA ALA A 122 16.49 -7.86 -2.79
C ALA A 122 15.27 -7.65 -1.89
N GLY A 123 15.49 -7.42 -0.59
CA GLY A 123 14.41 -7.15 0.36
C GLY A 123 13.77 -8.36 1.04
N VAL A 124 13.99 -9.61 0.59
CA VAL A 124 13.42 -10.81 1.25
C VAL A 124 14.20 -11.12 2.53
N ARG A 125 13.83 -10.48 3.64
CA ARG A 125 14.55 -10.54 4.91
C ARG A 125 13.59 -10.64 6.09
N GLY A 126 13.91 -11.49 7.06
CA GLY A 126 13.13 -11.63 8.30
C GLY A 126 13.35 -10.43 9.23
N LEU A 127 12.53 -10.33 10.26
CA LEU A 127 12.69 -9.36 11.35
C LEU A 127 12.83 -10.11 12.66
N PHE A 128 13.88 -9.83 13.43
CA PHE A 128 14.05 -10.49 14.72
C PHE A 128 12.87 -10.23 15.64
N ASN A 129 12.40 -11.26 16.34
CA ASN A 129 11.46 -11.09 17.43
C ASN A 129 12.18 -10.50 18.66
N LEU A 130 11.78 -9.31 19.09
CA LEU A 130 12.38 -8.59 20.23
C LEU A 130 11.62 -8.88 21.55
N GLY A 131 11.01 -10.06 21.64
CA GLY A 131 10.22 -10.54 22.77
C GLY A 131 8.82 -10.96 22.32
N GLU A 132 7.95 -9.97 22.12
CA GLU A 132 6.54 -10.18 21.74
C GLU A 132 6.16 -9.31 20.53
N THR A 133 7.11 -9.08 19.63
CA THR A 133 6.94 -8.13 18.51
C THR A 133 6.36 -8.74 17.24
N CYS A 134 5.91 -10.00 17.27
CA CYS A 134 5.39 -10.69 16.09
C CYS A 134 4.23 -9.93 15.40
N TYR A 135 3.36 -9.27 16.18
CA TYR A 135 2.25 -8.44 15.66
C TYR A 135 2.76 -7.26 14.81
N MET A 136 3.83 -6.62 15.26
CA MET A 136 4.52 -5.54 14.56
C MET A 136 5.26 -6.10 13.34
N ASN A 137 6.04 -7.16 13.52
CA ASN A 137 6.84 -7.78 12.47
C ASN A 137 5.98 -8.21 11.28
N ALA A 138 4.84 -8.87 11.53
CA ALA A 138 3.93 -9.30 10.47
C ALA A 138 3.38 -8.14 9.63
N VAL A 139 3.06 -7.00 10.27
CA VAL A 139 2.60 -5.80 9.56
C VAL A 139 3.77 -5.09 8.86
N LEU A 140 4.95 -5.03 9.49
CA LEU A 140 6.13 -4.41 8.90
C LEU A 140 6.58 -5.12 7.63
N GLN A 141 6.48 -6.45 7.57
CA GLN A 141 6.77 -7.21 6.36
C GLN A 141 5.89 -6.75 5.19
N MET A 142 4.60 -6.50 5.42
CA MET A 142 3.76 -5.86 4.40
C MET A 142 4.30 -4.49 3.99
N MET A 143 4.70 -3.65 4.94
CA MET A 143 5.12 -2.30 4.65
C MET A 143 6.41 -2.25 3.82
N VAL A 144 7.45 -2.96 4.25
CA VAL A 144 8.78 -2.96 3.60
C VAL A 144 8.74 -3.56 2.19
N HIS A 145 7.81 -4.47 1.94
CA HIS A 145 7.60 -5.08 0.63
C HIS A 145 6.64 -4.30 -0.27
N ASN A 146 6.00 -3.24 0.22
CA ASN A 146 5.13 -2.42 -0.61
C ASN A 146 5.93 -1.41 -1.46
N PRO A 147 5.77 -1.41 -2.81
CA PRO A 147 6.55 -0.53 -3.69
C PRO A 147 6.35 0.97 -3.44
N LEU A 148 5.15 1.40 -3.02
CA LEU A 148 4.86 2.80 -2.76
C LEU A 148 5.60 3.28 -1.52
N LEU A 149 5.58 2.49 -0.46
CA LEU A 149 6.28 2.80 0.79
C LEU A 149 7.78 2.74 0.59
N ALA A 150 8.30 1.74 -0.13
CA ALA A 150 9.71 1.65 -0.47
C ALA A 150 10.19 2.88 -1.26
N SER A 151 9.39 3.33 -2.23
CA SER A 151 9.69 4.54 -3.01
C SER A 151 9.71 5.79 -2.14
N TYR A 152 8.86 5.87 -1.11
CA TYR A 152 8.82 7.00 -0.19
C TYR A 152 10.02 6.99 0.76
N PHE A 153 10.25 5.92 1.51
CA PHE A 153 11.27 5.86 2.55
C PHE A 153 12.70 5.84 1.97
N LEU A 154 12.93 5.13 0.86
CA LEU A 154 14.24 5.09 0.20
C LEU A 154 14.47 6.30 -0.74
N GLY A 155 13.41 7.04 -1.07
CA GLY A 155 13.43 8.19 -1.99
C GLY A 155 13.58 9.55 -1.32
N MET A 156 14.10 9.63 -0.08
CA MET A 156 14.17 10.86 0.73
C MET A 156 12.80 11.46 1.11
N GLY A 157 11.76 10.62 1.25
CA GLY A 157 10.42 11.07 1.65
C GLY A 157 10.37 11.66 3.07
N HIS A 158 11.17 11.11 4.00
CA HIS A 158 11.37 11.65 5.33
C HIS A 158 12.88 11.86 5.60
N PRO A 159 13.38 13.10 5.68
CA PRO A 159 14.80 13.37 5.84
C PRO A 159 15.22 13.21 7.30
N THR A 160 15.79 12.05 7.64
CA THR A 160 16.20 11.67 9.01
C THR A 160 17.18 12.68 9.62
N HIS A 161 18.18 13.13 8.86
CA HIS A 161 19.21 14.09 9.33
C HIS A 161 18.69 15.49 9.64
N THR A 162 17.54 15.87 9.07
CA THR A 162 16.93 17.19 9.30
C THR A 162 15.57 17.05 10.00
N CYS A 163 15.29 15.88 10.57
CA CYS A 163 14.02 15.62 11.25
C CYS A 163 13.92 16.52 12.48
N PRO A 164 12.91 17.39 12.58
CA PRO A 164 12.78 18.31 13.71
C PRO A 164 12.46 17.57 15.01
N ILE A 165 11.83 16.40 14.94
CA ILE A 165 11.40 15.59 16.08
C ILE A 165 12.59 14.83 16.70
N SER A 166 13.57 14.41 15.90
CA SER A 166 14.69 13.60 16.39
C SER A 166 15.95 14.42 16.71
N LYS A 167 15.86 15.76 16.72
CA LYS A 167 17.00 16.60 17.12
C LYS A 167 17.31 16.38 18.60
N GLU A 168 18.58 16.11 18.90
CA GLU A 168 19.06 16.13 20.28
C GLU A 168 18.82 17.53 20.89
N PRO A 169 18.40 17.63 22.15
CA PRO A 169 18.28 18.91 22.81
C PRO A 169 19.66 19.59 22.81
N ASP A 170 19.73 20.86 22.40
CA ASP A 170 20.96 21.65 22.46
C ASP A 170 21.54 21.54 23.87
N LYS A 171 22.74 20.97 24.01
CA LYS A 171 23.52 21.04 25.25
C LYS A 171 23.68 22.52 25.57
N LYS A 172 23.09 23.01 26.67
CA LYS A 172 23.45 24.32 27.22
C LYS A 172 24.97 24.30 27.40
N THR A 173 25.68 25.08 26.59
CA THR A 173 27.11 25.32 26.76
C THR A 173 27.31 26.11 28.04
N ASP A 174 28.03 25.50 28.98
CA ASP A 174 28.84 26.10 30.05
C ASP A 174 28.27 27.39 30.67
N SER A 175 27.31 27.25 31.58
CA SER A 175 27.12 28.21 32.67
C SER A 175 27.33 27.47 33.99
N ASP A 176 28.38 27.85 34.72
CA ASP A 176 28.86 27.29 36.00
C ASP A 176 27.88 27.49 37.19
N ASP A 177 26.58 27.40 36.97
CA ASP A 177 25.57 27.51 38.02
C ASP A 177 25.13 26.10 38.46
N GLU A 178 25.70 25.62 39.57
CA GLU A 178 25.53 24.27 40.14
C GLU A 178 24.14 23.98 40.76
N ASP A 179 23.11 24.80 40.51
CA ASP A 179 21.82 24.74 41.23
C ASP A 179 20.54 24.70 40.36
N GLU A 180 20.61 24.36 39.06
CA GLU A 180 19.40 24.03 38.28
C GLU A 180 19.16 22.51 38.29
N GLU A 181 18.08 22.04 38.92
CA GLU A 181 17.55 20.68 38.73
C GLU A 181 17.44 20.40 37.23
N GLU A 182 18.31 19.53 36.68
CA GLU A 182 18.23 19.08 35.29
C GLU A 182 16.88 18.39 35.07
N GLU A 183 15.87 19.15 34.64
CA GLU A 183 14.73 18.59 33.93
C GLU A 183 15.28 17.85 32.72
N LYS A 184 15.47 16.53 32.85
CA LYS A 184 15.85 15.65 31.75
C LYS A 184 14.83 15.84 30.63
N LYS A 185 15.15 16.70 29.65
CA LYS A 185 14.36 16.83 28.42
C LYS A 185 14.26 15.44 27.80
N GLU A 186 13.07 14.86 27.81
CA GLU A 186 12.84 13.53 27.28
C GLU A 186 13.25 13.47 25.80
N GLN A 187 14.02 12.45 25.43
CA GLN A 187 14.42 12.23 24.04
C GLN A 187 13.17 12.04 23.17
N GLN A 188 12.91 12.99 22.26
CA GLN A 188 11.85 12.87 21.28
C GLN A 188 12.25 11.86 20.20
N THR A 189 11.32 10.96 19.84
CA THR A 189 11.57 9.89 18.86
C THR A 189 10.53 9.94 17.76
N CYS A 190 11.00 9.81 16.52
CA CYS A 190 10.14 9.91 15.35
C CYS A 190 9.88 8.53 14.74
N VAL A 191 8.62 8.14 14.61
CA VAL A 191 8.20 6.89 13.95
C VAL A 191 8.67 6.85 12.50
N ALA A 192 8.64 7.96 11.77
CA ALA A 192 9.09 8.03 10.39
C ALA A 192 10.61 7.82 10.26
N CYS A 193 11.42 8.29 11.23
CA CYS A 193 12.86 7.98 11.28
C CYS A 193 13.10 6.47 11.46
N GLY A 194 12.42 5.86 12.43
CA GLY A 194 12.53 4.42 12.67
C GLY A 194 12.09 3.58 11.47
N MET A 195 11.04 4.02 10.76
CA MET A 195 10.62 3.38 9.51
C MET A 195 11.68 3.52 8.41
N THR A 196 12.25 4.70 8.19
CA THR A 196 13.33 4.87 7.20
C THR A 196 14.50 3.94 7.47
N GLU A 197 14.89 3.78 8.73
CA GLU A 197 15.97 2.87 9.13
C GLU A 197 15.63 1.41 8.82
N VAL A 198 14.43 0.94 9.19
CA VAL A 198 13.98 -0.43 8.87
C VAL A 198 13.94 -0.68 7.37
N PHE A 199 13.44 0.27 6.58
CA PHE A 199 13.45 0.15 5.11
C PHE A 199 14.87 0.09 4.56
N SER A 200 15.78 0.91 5.07
CA SER A 200 17.19 0.88 4.69
C SER A 200 17.83 -0.46 5.03
N ASP A 201 17.67 -0.97 6.25
CA ASP A 201 18.26 -2.22 6.70
C ASP A 201 17.69 -3.42 5.91
N VAL A 202 16.36 -3.51 5.75
CA VAL A 202 15.73 -4.61 5.00
C VAL A 202 16.15 -4.65 3.53
N THR A 203 16.35 -3.48 2.92
CA THR A 203 16.73 -3.38 1.50
C THR A 203 18.24 -3.32 1.26
N MET A 204 19.05 -3.21 2.32
CA MET A 204 20.51 -3.28 2.23
C MET A 204 20.95 -4.63 1.69
N VAL A 205 21.65 -4.58 0.58
CA VAL A 205 21.99 -5.76 -0.24
C VAL A 205 23.01 -6.68 0.45
N ASP A 206 23.80 -6.16 1.39
CA ASP A 206 24.94 -6.88 1.94
C ASP A 206 24.72 -7.66 3.24
N GLN A 207 23.54 -7.57 3.85
CA GLN A 207 23.24 -8.18 5.14
C GLN A 207 22.31 -9.42 5.00
N PRO A 208 22.83 -10.65 5.20
CA PRO A 208 22.02 -11.87 5.09
C PRO A 208 21.23 -12.21 6.36
N LEU A 209 21.55 -11.56 7.49
CA LEU A 209 20.88 -11.78 8.76
C LEU A 209 19.49 -11.12 8.74
N PRO A 210 18.52 -11.49 9.59
CA PRO A 210 17.29 -10.72 9.80
C PRO A 210 17.58 -9.28 10.25
N ALA A 211 16.63 -8.35 10.03
CA ALA A 211 16.75 -6.95 10.42
C ALA A 211 16.22 -6.69 11.83
N TYR A 212 16.72 -5.61 12.46
CA TYR A 212 16.33 -5.19 13.80
C TYR A 212 15.47 -3.93 13.74
N ALA A 213 14.21 -4.00 14.18
CA ALA A 213 13.32 -2.84 14.24
C ALA A 213 13.36 -2.14 15.61
N VAL A 214 14.53 -2.05 16.26
CA VAL A 214 14.67 -1.58 17.66
C VAL A 214 14.26 -0.11 17.80
N ASN A 215 14.78 0.77 16.94
CA ASN A 215 14.46 2.20 17.00
C ASN A 215 12.99 2.48 16.67
N LEU A 216 12.40 1.69 15.77
CA LEU A 216 10.98 1.76 15.48
C LEU A 216 10.11 1.24 16.63
N LEU A 217 10.50 0.14 17.29
CA LEU A 217 9.82 -0.37 18.47
C LEU A 217 9.81 0.68 19.58
N PHE A 218 10.96 1.29 19.84
CA PHE A 218 11.08 2.35 20.85
C PHE A 218 10.25 3.59 20.49
N ALA A 219 10.30 4.04 19.23
CA ALA A 219 9.47 5.14 18.75
C ALA A 219 7.97 4.81 18.83
N SER A 220 7.57 3.57 18.53
CA SER A 220 6.19 3.09 18.65
C SER A 220 5.71 3.19 20.09
N TRP A 221 6.50 2.71 21.07
CA TRP A 221 6.12 2.77 22.48
C TRP A 221 6.01 4.20 23.01
N LYS A 222 6.90 5.11 22.57
CA LYS A 222 6.86 6.50 22.99
C LYS A 222 5.70 7.29 22.38
N ASN A 223 5.33 6.98 21.13
CA ASN A 223 4.26 7.70 20.42
C ASN A 223 2.89 7.02 20.53
N VAL A 224 2.83 5.79 21.05
CA VAL A 224 1.60 5.04 21.30
C VAL A 224 1.71 4.35 22.66
N PRO A 225 1.61 5.10 23.78
CA PRO A 225 1.84 4.57 25.12
C PRO A 225 0.88 3.44 25.50
N GLU A 226 -0.33 3.42 24.94
CA GLU A 226 -1.33 2.36 25.15
C GLU A 226 -0.84 1.00 24.64
N MET A 227 0.05 1.01 23.65
CA MET A 227 0.72 -0.16 23.08
C MET A 227 2.08 -0.44 23.72
N SER A 228 2.52 0.41 24.65
CA SER A 228 3.78 0.24 25.38
C SER A 228 3.56 -0.66 26.60
N GLY A 229 4.34 -1.74 26.70
CA GLY A 229 4.20 -2.68 27.82
C GLY A 229 4.80 -4.04 27.52
N LYS A 230 4.74 -4.93 28.53
CA LYS A 230 4.99 -6.37 28.36
C LYS A 230 3.67 -7.01 27.94
N GLY A 231 3.62 -7.60 26.76
CA GLY A 231 2.43 -8.24 26.20
C GLY A 231 2.39 -8.13 24.69
N GLN A 232 1.93 -9.19 24.03
CA GLN A 232 1.53 -9.11 22.63
C GLN A 232 0.32 -8.19 22.46
N GLN A 233 0.33 -7.41 21.38
CA GLN A 233 -0.75 -6.48 21.02
C GLN A 233 -1.47 -6.93 19.75
N ASP A 234 -2.61 -6.32 19.47
CA ASP A 234 -3.36 -6.57 18.24
C ASP A 234 -2.66 -5.93 17.03
N ALA A 235 -2.38 -6.73 16.01
CA ALA A 235 -1.69 -6.26 14.80
C ALA A 235 -2.48 -5.19 14.02
N GLN A 236 -3.82 -5.24 14.06
CA GLN A 236 -4.67 -4.26 13.38
C GLN A 236 -4.63 -2.92 14.09
N GLU A 237 -4.68 -2.94 15.42
CA GLU A 237 -4.65 -1.73 16.23
C GLU A 237 -3.29 -1.04 16.11
N TRP A 238 -2.19 -1.80 16.21
CA TRP A 238 -0.85 -1.28 15.97
C TRP A 238 -0.70 -0.67 14.56
N PHE A 239 -1.21 -1.34 13.52
CA PHE A 239 -1.20 -0.81 12.16
C PHE A 239 -1.88 0.56 12.06
N ILE A 240 -3.08 0.71 12.64
CA ILE A 240 -3.81 1.99 12.63
C ILE A 240 -2.98 3.05 13.36
N CYS A 241 -2.54 2.78 14.57
CA CYS A 241 -1.81 3.75 15.38
C CYS A 241 -0.53 4.23 14.68
N ILE A 242 0.25 3.31 14.07
CA ILE A 242 1.47 3.69 13.36
C ILE A 242 1.19 4.47 12.09
N VAL A 243 0.14 4.13 11.33
CA VAL A 243 -0.29 4.92 10.18
C VAL A 243 -0.70 6.34 10.60
N ASP A 244 -1.41 6.48 11.72
CA ASP A 244 -1.78 7.79 12.28
C ASP A 244 -0.53 8.60 12.69
N ARG A 245 0.43 8.00 13.40
CA ARG A 245 1.68 8.66 13.77
C ARG A 245 2.53 9.04 12.56
N LEU A 246 2.58 8.19 11.54
CA LEU A 246 3.25 8.49 10.27
C LEU A 246 2.56 9.65 9.56
N HIS A 247 1.23 9.65 9.51
CA HIS A 247 0.44 10.74 8.96
C HIS A 247 0.77 12.06 9.67
N GLU A 248 0.65 12.10 11.00
CA GLU A 248 0.87 13.30 11.82
C GLU A 248 2.28 13.86 11.63
N GLY A 249 3.29 12.99 11.59
CA GLY A 249 4.69 13.39 11.42
C GLY A 249 5.01 14.09 10.09
N VAL A 250 4.15 13.96 9.07
CA VAL A 250 4.32 14.60 7.75
C VAL A 250 3.06 15.29 7.24
N ALA A 251 2.11 15.58 8.15
CA ALA A 251 0.83 16.15 7.81
C ALA A 251 1.01 17.51 7.11
N GLN A 252 0.36 17.67 5.96
CA GLN A 252 0.34 18.91 5.19
C GLN A 252 -1.09 19.22 4.78
N TYR A 253 -1.58 20.39 5.13
CA TYR A 253 -2.96 20.80 4.88
C TYR A 253 -3.01 21.91 3.84
N VAL A 254 -3.94 21.79 2.89
CA VAL A 254 -4.23 22.84 1.93
C VAL A 254 -5.62 23.42 2.26
N THR A 255 -5.74 24.74 2.24
CA THR A 255 -7.03 25.43 2.31
C THR A 255 -7.58 25.59 0.90
N ASN A 256 -8.83 25.18 0.67
CA ASN A 256 -9.51 25.48 -0.59
C ASN A 256 -9.82 26.98 -0.64
N GLY A 257 -8.93 27.80 -1.21
CA GLY A 257 -9.23 29.22 -1.38
C GLY A 257 -8.12 30.18 -1.79
N GLU A 258 -6.83 29.86 -1.58
CA GLU A 258 -5.76 30.83 -1.93
C GLU A 258 -4.57 30.16 -2.60
N LYS A 259 -4.14 30.74 -3.73
CA LYS A 259 -2.81 30.53 -4.30
C LYS A 259 -1.80 31.12 -3.31
N SER A 260 -1.32 30.33 -2.35
CA SER A 260 -0.25 30.80 -1.46
C SER A 260 1.02 31.02 -2.26
N LYS A 261 1.34 32.30 -2.49
CA LYS A 261 2.72 32.75 -2.66
C LYS A 261 3.46 32.38 -1.38
N SER A 262 4.56 31.66 -1.52
CA SER A 262 5.55 31.48 -0.48
C SER A 262 6.06 32.86 -0.04
N ASN A 263 5.84 33.22 1.21
CA ASN A 263 6.82 33.99 1.96
C ASN A 263 7.05 33.27 3.28
N LYS A 264 8.33 33.03 3.55
CA LYS A 264 8.85 32.55 4.81
C LYS A 264 8.67 33.64 5.87
N ASP A 265 8.77 33.18 7.11
CA ASP A 265 9.02 33.92 8.34
C ASP A 265 7.79 34.04 9.25
N ASP A 266 8.01 33.62 10.50
CA ASP A 266 7.11 33.60 11.67
C ASP A 266 6.17 32.40 11.88
N ALA A 267 6.77 31.21 12.08
CA ALA A 267 6.12 30.12 12.80
C ALA A 267 6.41 30.26 14.30
N LYS A 268 5.47 30.84 15.05
CA LYS A 268 5.42 30.76 16.51
C LYS A 268 4.52 29.60 16.89
N GLU A 269 5.10 28.58 17.51
CA GLU A 269 4.45 27.39 18.04
C GLU A 269 3.39 27.76 19.09
N THR A 270 2.17 27.24 18.92
CA THR A 270 1.25 27.01 20.03
C THR A 270 0.71 25.59 19.93
N ASN A 271 1.14 24.76 20.88
CA ASN A 271 0.52 23.49 21.21
C ASN A 271 -0.89 23.75 21.75
N GLY A 272 -1.90 23.27 21.05
CA GLY A 272 -3.29 23.36 21.49
C GLY A 272 -4.17 22.47 20.65
N ALA A 273 -4.80 21.48 21.29
CA ALA A 273 -5.83 20.63 20.73
C ALA A 273 -6.86 21.47 19.97
N VAL A 274 -6.92 21.31 18.64
CA VAL A 274 -7.89 22.02 17.81
C VAL A 274 -9.21 21.26 17.85
N THR A 275 -10.14 21.80 18.61
CA THR A 275 -11.58 21.56 18.45
C THR A 275 -11.98 22.00 17.03
N THR A 276 -12.43 21.06 16.22
CA THR A 276 -12.81 21.31 14.82
C THR A 276 -14.14 22.03 14.73
N ASN A 277 -14.10 23.34 14.58
CA ASN A 277 -15.19 24.11 13.97
C ASN A 277 -14.69 24.72 12.64
N GLY A 278 -15.13 24.15 11.52
CA GLY A 278 -15.60 24.95 10.39
C GLY A 278 -14.66 25.38 9.26
N VAL A 279 -13.54 24.73 8.99
CA VAL A 279 -12.85 24.84 7.68
C VAL A 279 -12.30 23.48 7.26
N ASP A 280 -12.78 22.92 6.15
CA ASP A 280 -12.32 21.65 5.56
C ASP A 280 -10.85 21.75 5.13
N LYS A 281 -9.93 21.52 6.07
CA LYS A 281 -8.50 21.36 5.79
C LYS A 281 -8.30 19.97 5.20
N GLN A 282 -8.16 19.88 3.87
CA GLN A 282 -7.84 18.61 3.23
C GLN A 282 -6.35 18.32 3.38
N CYS A 283 -6.01 17.22 4.05
CA CYS A 283 -4.62 16.80 4.11
C CYS A 283 -4.18 16.19 2.77
N VAL A 284 -2.98 16.56 2.31
CA VAL A 284 -2.41 16.12 1.04
C VAL A 284 -1.13 15.28 1.22
N CYS A 285 -0.80 14.91 2.45
CA CYS A 285 0.41 14.15 2.75
C CYS A 285 0.36 12.74 2.16
N PHE A 286 1.54 12.15 2.02
CA PHE A 286 1.73 10.84 1.41
C PHE A 286 0.90 9.76 2.10
N PHE A 287 1.01 9.63 3.43
CA PHE A 287 0.31 8.58 4.18
C PHE A 287 -1.22 8.73 4.13
N HIS A 288 -1.74 9.95 4.12
CA HIS A 288 -3.19 10.19 3.92
C HIS A 288 -3.68 9.70 2.56
N LYS A 289 -2.90 9.92 1.50
CA LYS A 289 -3.27 9.44 0.16
C LYS A 289 -3.16 7.93 0.04
N VAL A 290 -2.18 7.34 0.72
CA VAL A 290 -1.87 5.92 0.63
C VAL A 290 -2.83 5.06 1.45
N PHE A 291 -3.08 5.42 2.71
CA PHE A 291 -3.78 4.55 3.64
C PHE A 291 -5.23 4.95 3.94
N TYR A 292 -5.63 6.21 3.72
CA TYR A 292 -6.95 6.69 4.14
C TYR A 292 -7.97 6.70 3.01
N GLY A 293 -9.05 5.95 3.22
CA GLY A 293 -10.30 6.05 2.48
C GLY A 293 -11.31 6.94 3.20
N ARG A 294 -12.47 7.13 2.58
CA ARG A 294 -13.62 7.82 3.17
C ARG A 294 -14.88 7.00 2.99
N TYR A 295 -15.66 6.87 4.05
CA TYR A 295 -17.04 6.44 3.99
C TYR A 295 -17.96 7.63 3.73
N ASN A 296 -19.13 7.35 3.19
CA ASN A 296 -20.29 8.24 3.17
C ASN A 296 -21.45 7.47 3.81
N SER A 297 -21.87 7.94 4.98
CA SER A 297 -22.98 7.37 5.75
C SER A 297 -24.21 8.23 5.54
N GLN A 298 -25.25 7.66 4.93
CA GLN A 298 -26.52 8.33 4.70
C GLN A 298 -27.57 7.75 5.64
N ILE A 299 -28.22 8.63 6.41
CA ILE A 299 -29.37 8.27 7.25
C ILE A 299 -30.61 8.88 6.61
N THR A 300 -31.57 8.03 6.27
CA THR A 300 -32.86 8.43 5.70
C THR A 300 -33.96 8.23 6.74
N CYS A 301 -34.66 9.30 7.12
CA CYS A 301 -35.81 9.17 8.01
C CYS A 301 -36.95 8.42 7.30
N ASP A 302 -37.56 7.43 7.95
CA ASP A 302 -38.64 6.65 7.33
C ASP A 302 -39.96 7.43 7.25
N THR A 303 -40.10 8.53 8.01
CA THR A 303 -41.33 9.34 8.07
C THR A 303 -41.31 10.55 7.14
N CYS A 304 -40.29 11.41 7.24
CA CYS A 304 -40.21 12.63 6.43
C CYS A 304 -39.28 12.49 5.21
N HIS A 305 -38.59 11.35 5.07
CA HIS A 305 -37.66 11.06 3.98
C HIS A 305 -36.47 12.01 3.84
N THR A 306 -36.22 12.85 4.84
CA THR A 306 -35.01 13.68 4.90
C THR A 306 -33.79 12.79 5.00
N VAL A 307 -32.79 13.10 4.17
CA VAL A 307 -31.51 12.40 4.13
C VAL A 307 -30.44 13.28 4.76
N SER A 308 -29.79 12.78 5.80
CA SER A 308 -28.56 13.37 6.36
C SER A 308 -27.36 12.54 5.95
N SER A 309 -26.27 13.20 5.52
CA SER A 309 -25.04 12.55 5.07
C SER A 309 -23.87 12.99 5.93
N THR A 310 -23.06 12.04 6.39
CA THR A 310 -21.78 12.27 7.06
C THR A 310 -20.65 11.56 6.30
N GLU A 311 -19.47 12.17 6.26
CA GLU A 311 -18.27 11.52 5.74
C GLU A 311 -17.32 11.21 6.89
N ASP A 312 -16.80 9.98 6.92
CA ASP A 312 -15.90 9.50 7.97
C ASP A 312 -14.66 8.89 7.30
N GLU A 313 -13.46 9.20 7.80
CA GLU A 313 -12.22 8.61 7.29
C GLU A 313 -11.95 7.22 7.87
N PHE A 314 -11.23 6.39 7.11
CA PHE A 314 -10.81 5.07 7.59
C PHE A 314 -9.45 4.67 7.05
N SER A 315 -8.65 4.02 7.88
CA SER A 315 -7.38 3.36 7.51
C SER A 315 -7.51 1.84 7.38
N SER A 316 -8.60 1.25 7.90
CA SER A 316 -8.94 -0.16 7.70
C SER A 316 -10.46 -0.40 7.62
N ILE A 317 -10.87 -1.42 6.87
CA ILE A 317 -12.25 -1.90 6.81
C ILE A 317 -12.36 -3.16 7.66
N SER A 318 -13.14 -3.10 8.73
CA SER A 318 -13.30 -4.24 9.65
C SER A 318 -14.61 -5.00 9.40
N LEU A 319 -14.50 -6.26 8.98
CA LEU A 319 -15.62 -7.09 8.51
C LEU A 319 -16.05 -8.12 9.55
N ASP A 320 -17.37 -8.21 9.80
CA ASP A 320 -17.96 -9.13 10.77
C ASP A 320 -17.98 -10.59 10.25
N PHE A 321 -16.94 -11.34 10.59
CA PHE A 321 -16.79 -12.74 10.22
C PHE A 321 -17.81 -13.65 10.91
N LYS A 322 -18.05 -13.45 12.21
CA LYS A 322 -18.98 -14.26 13.02
C LYS A 322 -20.38 -14.27 12.41
N LYS A 323 -20.88 -13.10 12.01
CA LYS A 323 -22.19 -12.96 11.36
C LYS A 323 -22.26 -13.74 10.06
N GLN A 324 -21.19 -13.72 9.24
CA GLN A 324 -21.16 -14.45 7.97
C GLN A 324 -21.09 -15.96 8.16
N VAL A 325 -20.27 -16.45 9.09
CA VAL A 325 -20.21 -17.89 9.40
C VAL A 325 -21.57 -18.42 9.86
N LYS A 326 -22.25 -17.70 10.77
CA LYS A 326 -23.60 -18.06 11.21
C LYS A 326 -24.60 -18.08 10.07
N ARG A 327 -24.57 -17.06 9.19
CA ARG A 327 -25.45 -16.95 8.02
C ARG A 327 -25.25 -18.13 7.06
N LYS A 328 -24.00 -18.46 6.72
CA LYS A 328 -23.66 -19.57 5.82
C LYS A 328 -24.02 -20.93 6.42
N LYS A 329 -23.78 -21.14 7.72
CA LYS A 329 -24.21 -22.38 8.42
C LYS A 329 -25.72 -22.58 8.36
N LYS A 330 -26.51 -21.51 8.57
CA LYS A 330 -27.98 -21.57 8.45
C LYS A 330 -28.43 -21.89 7.02
N GLN A 331 -27.78 -21.31 6.01
CA GLN A 331 -28.07 -21.58 4.60
C GLN A 331 -27.71 -23.02 4.21
N ALA A 332 -26.57 -23.53 4.66
CA ALA A 332 -26.15 -24.91 4.39
C ALA A 332 -27.07 -25.93 5.08
N ALA A 333 -27.53 -25.66 6.30
CA ALA A 333 -28.52 -26.51 6.98
C ALA A 333 -29.87 -26.59 6.23
N GLN A 334 -30.17 -25.61 5.39
CA GLN A 334 -31.39 -25.57 4.56
C GLN A 334 -31.18 -26.14 3.15
N ALA A 335 -29.93 -26.39 2.74
CA ALA A 335 -29.60 -26.84 1.40
C ALA A 335 -29.13 -28.30 1.43
N GLU A 336 -29.90 -29.21 0.81
CA GLU A 336 -29.63 -30.66 0.83
C GLU A 336 -28.27 -31.07 0.22
N ASN A 337 -27.60 -30.18 -0.54
CA ASN A 337 -26.37 -30.50 -1.29
C ASN A 337 -25.12 -29.66 -0.93
N LEU A 338 -25.16 -28.80 0.11
CA LEU A 338 -24.02 -27.96 0.49
C LEU A 338 -23.25 -28.52 1.70
N LYS A 339 -22.17 -29.27 1.43
CA LYS A 339 -21.35 -29.91 2.49
C LYS A 339 -20.37 -28.96 3.19
N ILE A 340 -20.01 -27.83 2.58
CA ILE A 340 -19.01 -26.89 3.12
C ILE A 340 -19.53 -25.44 2.96
N ALA A 341 -19.73 -24.74 4.08
CA ALA A 341 -20.24 -23.37 4.09
C ALA A 341 -19.13 -22.37 4.45
N ILE A 342 -18.36 -21.94 3.45
CA ILE A 342 -17.29 -20.94 3.62
C ILE A 342 -17.84 -19.55 3.22
N PRO A 343 -17.76 -18.53 4.10
CA PRO A 343 -18.07 -17.16 3.72
C PRO A 343 -17.01 -16.60 2.77
N THR A 344 -17.43 -15.74 1.84
CA THR A 344 -16.52 -15.04 0.93
C THR A 344 -16.26 -13.61 1.41
N LEU A 345 -15.14 -13.02 1.01
CA LEU A 345 -14.87 -11.60 1.26
C LEU A 345 -15.95 -10.69 0.63
N TYR A 346 -16.44 -11.07 -0.56
CA TYR A 346 -17.56 -10.38 -1.22
C TYR A 346 -18.84 -10.43 -0.39
N ASP A 347 -19.15 -11.56 0.27
CA ASP A 347 -20.30 -11.69 1.18
C ASP A 347 -20.16 -10.73 2.39
N CYS A 348 -18.96 -10.63 2.95
CA CYS A 348 -18.65 -9.71 4.04
C CYS A 348 -18.85 -8.25 3.62
N LEU A 349 -18.27 -7.83 2.48
CA LEU A 349 -18.36 -6.46 1.97
C LEU A 349 -19.81 -6.09 1.60
N LYS A 350 -20.55 -7.02 0.97
CA LYS A 350 -21.97 -6.83 0.68
C LYS A 350 -22.79 -6.60 1.95
N SER A 351 -22.50 -7.36 3.02
CA SER A 351 -23.17 -7.16 4.30
C SER A 351 -22.73 -5.89 5.02
N PHE A 352 -21.48 -5.44 4.82
CA PHE A 352 -20.94 -4.23 5.41
C PHE A 352 -21.59 -2.97 4.82
N THR A 353 -21.86 -2.95 3.52
CA THR A 353 -22.54 -1.83 2.84
C THR A 353 -24.05 -2.02 2.68
N ALA A 354 -24.66 -2.97 3.39
CA ALA A 354 -26.11 -3.14 3.35
C ALA A 354 -26.79 -2.06 4.21
N PRO A 355 -27.98 -1.56 3.82
CA PRO A 355 -28.76 -0.68 4.67
C PRO A 355 -29.09 -1.37 6.01
N GLU A 356 -28.88 -0.66 7.12
CA GLU A 356 -29.27 -1.08 8.46
C GLU A 356 -30.44 -0.24 8.97
N PRO A 357 -31.49 -0.87 9.53
CA PRO A 357 -32.57 -0.12 10.19
C PRO A 357 -32.10 0.40 11.54
N LEU A 358 -32.39 1.66 11.82
CA LEU A 358 -32.21 2.34 13.10
C LEU A 358 -33.56 2.42 13.81
N SER A 359 -33.58 2.01 15.08
CA SER A 359 -34.77 2.14 15.93
C SER A 359 -35.00 3.60 16.33
N PRO A 360 -36.22 3.97 16.78
CA PRO A 360 -36.51 5.33 17.26
C PRO A 360 -35.61 5.79 18.41
N GLU A 361 -35.04 4.88 19.18
CA GLU A 361 -34.12 5.20 20.28
C GLU A 361 -32.74 5.64 19.77
N GLN A 362 -32.37 5.23 18.57
CA GLN A 362 -31.05 5.43 17.96
C GLN A 362 -30.97 6.67 17.08
N TYR A 363 -32.09 7.27 16.68
CA TYR A 363 -32.12 8.40 15.76
C TYR A 363 -33.14 9.48 16.15
N ASN A 364 -32.65 10.72 16.23
CA ASN A 364 -33.47 11.92 16.39
C ASN A 364 -33.48 12.71 15.08
N CYS A 365 -34.65 12.91 14.50
CA CYS A 365 -34.79 13.58 13.23
C CYS A 365 -34.97 15.09 13.44
N ASN A 366 -34.09 15.91 12.84
CA ASN A 366 -34.14 17.37 12.94
C ASN A 366 -35.41 17.95 12.30
N GLU A 367 -35.85 17.41 11.15
CA GLU A 367 -37.06 17.91 10.47
C GLU A 367 -38.35 17.51 11.18
N CYS A 368 -38.39 16.31 11.79
CA CYS A 368 -39.53 15.90 12.61
C CYS A 368 -39.48 16.46 14.04
N ASN A 369 -38.34 17.03 14.46
CA ASN A 369 -38.03 17.44 15.83
C ASN A 369 -38.33 16.36 16.90
N THR A 370 -38.13 15.08 16.57
CA THR A 370 -38.42 13.97 17.49
C THR A 370 -37.76 12.67 17.04
N ARG A 371 -37.79 11.67 17.94
CA ARG A 371 -37.29 10.32 17.72
C ARG A 371 -38.08 9.59 16.63
N ARG A 372 -37.35 9.00 15.68
CA ARG A 372 -37.91 8.34 14.49
C ARG A 372 -37.10 7.12 14.11
N SER A 373 -37.76 6.13 13.50
CA SER A 373 -37.02 5.11 12.77
C SER A 373 -36.37 5.72 11.53
N ALA A 374 -35.25 5.14 11.15
CA ALA A 374 -34.51 5.56 9.97
C ALA A 374 -33.77 4.38 9.38
N SER A 375 -33.30 4.52 8.15
CA SER A 375 -32.40 3.57 7.52
C SER A 375 -31.04 4.22 7.32
N LYS A 376 -29.98 3.61 7.89
CA LYS A 376 -28.59 4.05 7.68
C LYS A 376 -27.93 3.19 6.62
N HIS A 377 -27.24 3.82 5.68
CA HIS A 377 -26.54 3.17 4.59
C HIS A 377 -25.15 3.76 4.44
N THR A 378 -24.13 2.93 4.70
CA THR A 378 -22.73 3.33 4.61
C THR A 378 -22.11 2.76 3.33
N ARG A 379 -21.51 3.64 2.52
CA ARG A 379 -20.80 3.28 1.28
C ARG A 379 -19.42 3.91 1.21
N ILE A 380 -18.54 3.37 0.37
CA ILE A 380 -17.17 3.89 0.23
C ILE A 380 -17.17 5.07 -0.76
N ARG A 381 -16.78 6.25 -0.27
CA ARG A 381 -16.69 7.48 -1.06
C ARG A 381 -15.33 7.65 -1.76
N LYS A 382 -14.26 7.32 -1.03
CA LYS A 382 -12.88 7.33 -1.50
C LYS A 382 -12.19 6.05 -1.04
N LEU A 383 -11.42 5.46 -1.94
CA LEU A 383 -10.64 4.26 -1.72
C LEU A 383 -9.16 4.63 -1.47
N PRO A 384 -8.47 3.96 -0.52
CA PRO A 384 -7.04 4.17 -0.28
C PRO A 384 -6.17 3.45 -1.33
N ALA A 385 -4.94 3.90 -1.58
CA ALA A 385 -4.03 3.19 -2.49
C ALA A 385 -3.65 1.81 -1.94
N ILE A 386 -3.48 1.68 -0.62
CA ILE A 386 -3.31 0.42 0.10
C ILE A 386 -4.53 0.22 1.00
N LEU A 387 -5.33 -0.79 0.68
CA LEU A 387 -6.51 -1.17 1.42
C LEU A 387 -6.16 -2.24 2.45
N CYS A 388 -6.34 -1.92 3.73
CA CYS A 388 -6.31 -2.89 4.82
C CYS A 388 -7.74 -3.40 5.10
N VAL A 389 -7.95 -4.70 4.90
CA VAL A 389 -9.17 -5.40 5.28
C VAL A 389 -8.89 -6.23 6.52
N HIS A 390 -9.58 -5.91 7.60
CA HIS A 390 -9.52 -6.64 8.87
C HIS A 390 -10.70 -7.60 8.98
N VAL A 391 -10.40 -8.88 9.22
CA VAL A 391 -11.39 -9.91 9.51
C VAL A 391 -11.60 -9.95 11.02
N LYS A 392 -12.76 -9.48 11.51
CA LYS A 392 -13.07 -9.44 12.96
C LYS A 392 -13.20 -10.86 13.51
N ARG A 393 -12.07 -11.43 13.93
CA ARG A 393 -11.98 -12.79 14.49
C ARG A 393 -12.09 -12.82 16.01
N PHE A 394 -11.91 -11.70 16.70
CA PHE A 394 -12.02 -11.64 18.14
C PHE A 394 -13.34 -11.00 18.55
N GLY A 395 -13.93 -11.52 19.61
CA GLY A 395 -15.10 -10.90 20.24
C GLY A 395 -15.39 -11.53 21.59
N MET A 396 -16.57 -11.21 22.13
CA MET A 396 -16.99 -11.71 23.43
C MET A 396 -18.09 -12.77 23.30
N LYS A 397 -18.02 -13.80 24.13
CA LYS A 397 -19.04 -14.82 24.31
C LYS A 397 -19.66 -14.65 25.69
N GLN A 398 -20.98 -14.53 25.73
CA GLN A 398 -21.74 -14.50 26.97
C GLN A 398 -22.04 -15.92 27.43
N LEU A 399 -21.62 -16.27 28.65
CA LEU A 399 -22.01 -17.51 29.32
C LEU A 399 -23.43 -17.39 29.88
N GLY A 400 -24.03 -18.53 30.25
CA GLY A 400 -25.38 -18.59 30.81
C GLY A 400 -25.56 -17.83 32.13
N ASN A 401 -24.47 -17.50 32.83
CA ASN A 401 -24.45 -16.66 34.03
C ASN A 401 -24.29 -15.15 33.73
N GLY A 402 -24.25 -14.74 32.46
CA GLY A 402 -24.08 -13.36 32.03
C GLY A 402 -22.63 -12.89 31.91
N THR A 403 -21.63 -13.67 32.34
CA THR A 403 -20.21 -13.34 32.21
C THR A 403 -19.78 -13.33 30.74
N LEU A 404 -19.03 -12.31 30.33
CA LEU A 404 -18.44 -12.21 29.00
C LEU A 404 -17.00 -12.72 29.03
N ILE A 405 -16.68 -13.71 28.19
CA ILE A 405 -15.31 -14.20 27.99
C ILE A 405 -14.83 -13.90 26.56
N PRO A 406 -13.52 -13.64 26.34
CA PRO A 406 -12.97 -13.54 25.00
C PRO A 406 -13.11 -14.85 24.23
N GLU A 407 -13.40 -14.76 22.93
CA GLU A 407 -13.51 -15.90 22.01
C GLU A 407 -12.91 -15.51 20.66
N LYS A 408 -12.15 -16.43 20.05
CA LYS A 408 -11.71 -16.35 18.66
C LYS A 408 -12.65 -17.13 17.73
N TYR A 409 -12.99 -16.53 16.61
CA TYR A 409 -13.78 -17.12 15.54
C TYR A 409 -12.85 -17.77 14.53
N GLU A 410 -12.70 -19.09 14.68
CA GLU A 410 -11.98 -19.94 13.75
C GLU A 410 -12.76 -20.17 12.46
N GLY A 411 -12.03 -20.50 11.40
CA GLY A 411 -12.58 -20.89 10.12
C GLY A 411 -12.05 -20.07 8.96
N LYS A 412 -12.11 -20.68 7.79
CA LYS A 412 -11.69 -20.07 6.53
C LYS A 412 -12.65 -18.95 6.10
N LEU A 413 -12.07 -17.83 5.68
CA LEU A 413 -12.71 -16.82 4.84
C LEU A 413 -12.14 -16.98 3.44
N ASP A 414 -12.99 -17.09 2.42
CA ASP A 414 -12.53 -17.12 1.03
C ASP A 414 -12.28 -15.70 0.52
N PHE A 415 -11.04 -15.34 0.23
CA PHE A 415 -10.63 -14.03 -0.25
C PHE A 415 -9.94 -14.16 -1.62
N PRO A 416 -10.17 -13.25 -2.57
CA PRO A 416 -9.60 -13.35 -3.91
C PRO A 416 -8.19 -12.74 -3.99
N LEU A 417 -7.38 -13.19 -4.95
CA LEU A 417 -6.11 -12.49 -5.28
C LEU A 417 -6.35 -11.10 -5.89
N GLN A 418 -7.51 -10.91 -6.51
CA GLN A 418 -7.90 -9.68 -7.19
C GLN A 418 -9.28 -9.25 -6.66
N LEU A 419 -9.35 -8.05 -6.11
CA LEU A 419 -10.55 -7.55 -5.45
C LEU A 419 -11.11 -6.34 -6.21
N ASP A 420 -12.32 -6.47 -6.73
CA ASP A 420 -13.04 -5.37 -7.38
C ASP A 420 -13.87 -4.61 -6.35
N MET A 421 -13.40 -3.43 -5.93
CA MET A 421 -14.09 -2.62 -4.91
C MET A 421 -15.26 -1.79 -5.45
N GLY A 422 -15.45 -1.73 -6.77
CA GLY A 422 -16.40 -0.85 -7.44
C GLY A 422 -17.84 -0.94 -6.92
N PRO A 423 -18.42 -2.15 -6.74
CA PRO A 423 -19.82 -2.32 -6.31
C PRO A 423 -20.18 -1.69 -4.95
N TRP A 424 -19.20 -1.54 -4.06
CA TRP A 424 -19.40 -1.04 -2.69
C TRP A 424 -19.12 0.46 -2.53
N THR A 425 -18.80 1.13 -3.64
CA THR A 425 -18.60 2.57 -3.65
C THR A 425 -19.91 3.34 -3.78
N THR A 426 -19.86 4.65 -3.48
CA THR A 426 -20.97 5.61 -3.66
C THR A 426 -21.35 5.79 -5.13
N ARG A 427 -20.45 5.50 -6.07
CA ARG A 427 -20.67 5.60 -7.52
C ARG A 427 -20.25 4.29 -8.19
N PRO A 428 -21.01 3.20 -8.00
CA PRO A 428 -20.66 1.93 -8.61
C PRO A 428 -20.62 2.08 -10.14
N PRO A 429 -19.64 1.47 -10.83
CA PRO A 429 -19.62 1.43 -12.29
C PRO A 429 -20.95 0.90 -12.84
N LYS A 430 -21.44 1.47 -13.94
CA LYS A 430 -22.74 1.12 -14.54
C LYS A 430 -22.71 -0.25 -15.27
N THR A 431 -22.09 -1.28 -14.72
CA THR A 431 -22.12 -2.64 -15.29
C THR A 431 -21.70 -3.69 -14.26
N VAL A 432 -22.59 -4.15 -13.38
CA VAL A 432 -22.49 -5.51 -12.83
C VAL A 432 -23.88 -6.06 -12.52
N ASN A 433 -24.38 -6.93 -13.41
CA ASN A 433 -25.39 -7.93 -13.05
C ASN A 433 -24.66 -9.00 -12.22
N ILE A 434 -24.84 -9.01 -10.89
CA ILE A 434 -24.13 -9.94 -9.97
C ILE A 434 -24.64 -11.39 -10.12
N ASN A 435 -25.75 -11.59 -10.84
CA ASN A 435 -26.31 -12.90 -11.13
C ASN A 435 -26.13 -13.17 -12.63
N GLY A 436 -25.28 -14.13 -12.98
CA GLY A 436 -24.98 -14.53 -14.36
C GLY A 436 -26.21 -15.05 -15.11
N VAL A 437 -27.01 -14.14 -15.65
CA VAL A 437 -27.98 -14.41 -16.71
C VAL A 437 -27.66 -13.45 -17.84
N ASP A 438 -27.09 -14.01 -18.90
CA ASP A 438 -26.80 -13.32 -20.16
C ASP A 438 -28.11 -12.76 -20.73
N GLY A 439 -28.23 -11.44 -20.69
CA GLY A 439 -29.43 -10.75 -21.14
C GLY A 439 -29.17 -9.28 -21.38
N SER A 440 -28.50 -8.97 -22.49
CA SER A 440 -28.82 -7.85 -23.40
C SER A 440 -27.56 -7.37 -24.13
N THR A 441 -27.45 -7.80 -25.38
CA THR A 441 -26.64 -7.20 -26.43
C THR A 441 -27.01 -5.72 -26.62
N THR A 442 -26.18 -4.81 -26.10
CA THR A 442 -26.09 -3.45 -26.64
C THR A 442 -24.66 -3.21 -27.14
N ASN A 443 -24.54 -3.18 -28.46
CA ASN A 443 -23.32 -2.89 -29.19
C ASN A 443 -22.90 -1.44 -28.93
N GLY A 444 -21.73 -1.22 -28.31
CA GLY A 444 -21.11 0.12 -28.23
C GLY A 444 -20.21 0.45 -27.02
N ALA A 445 -19.98 -0.45 -26.07
CA ALA A 445 -19.28 -0.15 -24.81
C ALA A 445 -17.88 -0.79 -24.69
N GLY A 446 -17.06 -0.72 -25.75
CA GLY A 446 -15.83 -1.51 -25.85
C GLY A 446 -14.56 -1.01 -25.15
N ASP A 447 -14.53 0.21 -24.60
CA ASP A 447 -13.27 0.79 -24.10
C ASP A 447 -13.42 1.57 -22.77
N LYS A 448 -14.42 2.45 -22.65
CA LYS A 448 -14.62 3.29 -21.45
C LYS A 448 -14.97 2.52 -20.17
N ASP A 449 -15.68 1.39 -20.27
CA ASP A 449 -16.09 0.60 -19.10
C ASP A 449 -14.93 -0.23 -18.53
N LYS A 450 -13.96 -0.64 -19.37
CA LYS A 450 -12.75 -1.34 -18.93
C LYS A 450 -11.85 -0.42 -18.11
N TYR A 451 -11.58 0.80 -18.62
CA TYR A 451 -10.89 1.85 -17.85
C TYR A 451 -11.64 2.21 -16.57
N SER A 452 -12.98 2.14 -16.56
CA SER A 452 -13.74 2.39 -15.35
C SER A 452 -13.58 1.30 -14.30
N ARG A 453 -13.35 0.04 -14.70
CA ARG A 453 -13.22 -1.09 -13.78
C ARG A 453 -11.84 -1.18 -13.16
N ASP A 454 -10.78 -0.97 -13.94
CA ASP A 454 -9.39 -1.01 -13.43
C ASP A 454 -9.14 0.02 -12.31
N ARG A 455 -9.91 1.12 -12.27
CA ARG A 455 -9.88 2.14 -11.20
C ARG A 455 -10.28 1.63 -9.81
N TYR A 456 -10.96 0.50 -9.73
CA TYR A 456 -11.41 -0.10 -8.46
C TYR A 456 -10.79 -1.47 -8.21
N MET A 457 -9.89 -1.91 -9.09
CA MET A 457 -9.25 -3.21 -8.98
C MET A 457 -8.03 -3.13 -8.06
N TYR A 458 -8.00 -4.04 -7.10
CA TYR A 458 -6.88 -4.25 -6.21
C TYR A 458 -6.23 -5.61 -6.42
N ASP A 459 -4.94 -5.70 -6.17
CA ASP A 459 -4.18 -6.94 -6.07
C ASP A 459 -3.79 -7.22 -4.62
N LEU A 460 -3.93 -8.48 -4.20
CA LEU A 460 -3.51 -8.94 -2.88
C LEU A 460 -1.97 -8.95 -2.81
N ASP A 461 -1.43 -8.25 -1.83
CA ASP A 461 0.01 -8.15 -1.61
C ASP A 461 0.46 -8.83 -0.32
N CYS A 462 -0.37 -8.81 0.72
CA CYS A 462 -0.04 -9.48 1.98
C CYS A 462 -1.26 -10.07 2.70
N VAL A 463 -1.04 -11.23 3.32
CA VAL A 463 -1.96 -11.88 4.26
C VAL A 463 -1.27 -12.02 5.61
N VAL A 464 -1.79 -11.37 6.64
CA VAL A 464 -1.36 -11.58 8.03
C VAL A 464 -2.27 -12.61 8.67
N VAL A 465 -1.67 -13.58 9.37
CA VAL A 465 -2.38 -14.66 10.05
C VAL A 465 -2.08 -14.58 11.54
N HIS A 466 -3.09 -14.87 12.35
CA HIS A 466 -2.94 -15.03 13.79
C HIS A 466 -3.19 -16.48 14.20
N GLN A 467 -2.22 -17.10 14.86
CA GLN A 467 -2.34 -18.41 15.47
C GLN A 467 -2.41 -18.28 16.99
N GLY A 468 -3.31 -19.01 17.66
CA GLY A 468 -3.57 -18.85 19.10
C GLY A 468 -4.99 -18.38 19.39
N ASP A 469 -5.38 -18.39 20.66
CA ASP A 469 -6.77 -18.29 21.11
C ASP A 469 -7.23 -16.85 21.38
N HIS A 470 -6.30 -15.93 21.63
CA HIS A 470 -6.59 -14.56 22.01
C HIS A 470 -5.68 -13.57 21.26
N ALA A 471 -6.15 -12.35 21.03
CA ALA A 471 -5.35 -11.33 20.34
C ALA A 471 -4.05 -10.96 21.09
N GLN A 472 -4.08 -11.08 22.43
CA GLN A 472 -2.96 -10.80 23.34
C GLN A 472 -2.13 -12.03 23.69
N ASN A 473 -2.49 -13.22 23.17
CA ASN A 473 -1.78 -14.46 23.41
C ASN A 473 -1.92 -15.40 22.20
N GLY A 474 -0.92 -15.32 21.33
CA GLY A 474 -0.83 -16.09 20.11
C GLY A 474 0.47 -15.79 19.36
N HIS A 475 0.40 -15.78 18.04
CA HIS A 475 1.54 -15.53 17.17
C HIS A 475 1.07 -14.99 15.84
N TYR A 476 1.68 -13.89 15.39
CA TYR A 476 1.40 -13.29 14.10
C TYR A 476 2.53 -13.57 13.13
N PHE A 477 2.17 -13.95 11.90
CA PHE A 477 3.10 -14.11 10.79
C PHE A 477 2.44 -13.64 9.50
N ALA A 478 3.25 -13.35 8.49
CA ALA A 478 2.79 -12.74 7.25
C ALA A 478 3.15 -13.58 6.03
N PHE A 479 2.32 -13.51 5.01
CA PHE A 479 2.63 -13.95 3.67
C PHE A 479 2.67 -12.73 2.78
N CYS A 480 3.82 -12.40 2.19
CA CYS A 480 3.96 -11.25 1.29
C CYS A 480 4.30 -11.70 -0.12
N ARG A 481 3.73 -11.00 -1.11
CA ARG A 481 3.97 -11.23 -2.53
C ARG A 481 5.09 -10.30 -3.00
N GLN A 482 6.16 -10.90 -3.53
CA GLN A 482 7.27 -10.17 -4.14
C GLN A 482 7.64 -10.81 -5.48
N ASP A 483 7.73 -9.98 -6.53
CA ASP A 483 8.01 -10.41 -7.91
C ASP A 483 7.11 -11.58 -8.36
N ASN A 484 5.82 -11.48 -8.04
CA ASN A 484 4.80 -12.50 -8.33
C ASN A 484 5.04 -13.88 -7.66
N ARG A 485 5.83 -13.93 -6.59
CA ARG A 485 6.06 -15.10 -5.75
C ARG A 485 5.66 -14.82 -4.31
N TRP A 486 5.23 -15.84 -3.59
CA TRP A 486 4.86 -15.71 -2.19
C TRP A 486 5.97 -16.18 -1.27
N PHE A 487 6.11 -15.46 -0.17
CA PHE A 487 7.02 -15.80 0.92
C PHE A 487 6.28 -15.69 2.23
N ARG A 488 6.51 -16.65 3.12
CA ARG A 488 6.08 -16.63 4.51
C ARG A 488 7.20 -16.01 5.34
N TYR A 489 6.84 -15.00 6.12
CA TYR A 489 7.68 -14.31 7.08
C TYR A 489 7.14 -14.61 8.47
N ASP A 490 7.92 -15.36 9.22
CA ASP A 490 7.65 -15.79 10.56
C ASP A 490 8.81 -15.28 11.43
N ASP A 491 8.70 -14.02 11.84
CA ASP A 491 9.79 -13.23 12.43
C ASP A 491 11.09 -13.33 11.62
N GLU A 492 12.15 -13.92 12.20
CA GLU A 492 13.44 -14.09 11.54
C GLU A 492 13.43 -15.12 10.41
N ILE A 493 12.43 -16.02 10.39
CA ILE A 493 12.36 -17.14 9.47
C ILE A 493 11.59 -16.73 8.22
N VAL A 494 12.26 -16.79 7.07
CA VAL A 494 11.64 -16.54 5.77
C VAL A 494 11.67 -17.81 4.91
N SER A 495 10.53 -18.18 4.35
CA SER A 495 10.40 -19.35 3.48
C SER A 495 9.56 -19.05 2.25
N ALA A 496 9.94 -19.59 1.09
CA ALA A 496 9.10 -19.50 -0.10
C ALA A 496 7.84 -20.37 0.07
N THR A 497 6.71 -19.93 -0.48
CA THR A 497 5.45 -20.67 -0.43
C THR A 497 4.66 -20.54 -1.73
N THR A 498 3.58 -21.31 -1.83
CA THR A 498 2.71 -21.32 -3.00
C THR A 498 1.50 -20.42 -2.80
N THR A 499 0.89 -19.99 -3.90
CA THR A 499 -0.38 -19.25 -3.86
C THR A 499 -1.46 -20.10 -3.18
N GLU A 500 -1.48 -21.40 -3.43
CA GLU A 500 -2.43 -22.34 -2.86
C GLU A 500 -2.35 -22.39 -1.32
N ASP A 501 -1.13 -22.36 -0.77
CA ASP A 501 -0.90 -22.35 0.67
C ASP A 501 -1.38 -21.04 1.30
N VAL A 502 -1.13 -19.91 0.65
CA VAL A 502 -1.61 -18.58 1.10
C VAL A 502 -3.13 -18.53 1.12
N MET A 503 -3.78 -19.03 0.06
CA MET A 503 -5.24 -19.02 -0.08
C MET A 503 -5.95 -20.02 0.84
N ARG A 504 -5.21 -20.88 1.56
CA ARG A 504 -5.74 -21.78 2.61
C ARG A 504 -5.72 -21.16 4.00
N GLN A 505 -5.01 -20.06 4.19
CA GLN A 505 -4.81 -19.46 5.51
C GLN A 505 -6.07 -18.85 6.09
N GLU A 506 -6.15 -18.85 7.43
CA GLU A 506 -7.16 -18.10 8.16
C GLU A 506 -6.74 -16.64 8.31
N ALA A 507 -6.92 -15.88 7.23
CA ALA A 507 -6.52 -14.48 7.18
C ALA A 507 -7.10 -13.66 8.34
N TYR A 508 -6.23 -12.91 9.03
CA TYR A 508 -6.56 -11.92 10.04
C TYR A 508 -6.61 -10.51 9.42
N LEU A 509 -5.53 -10.12 8.73
CA LEU A 509 -5.47 -8.92 7.90
C LEU A 509 -5.16 -9.29 6.46
N LEU A 510 -5.80 -8.59 5.53
CA LEU A 510 -5.53 -8.67 4.10
C LEU A 510 -5.14 -7.28 3.61
N PHE A 511 -3.97 -7.16 3.01
CA PHE A 511 -3.49 -5.92 2.40
C PHE A 511 -3.53 -6.03 0.89
N TYR A 512 -4.21 -5.06 0.29
CA TYR A 512 -4.48 -4.98 -1.14
C TYR A 512 -3.94 -3.67 -1.69
N SER A 513 -3.19 -3.67 -2.80
CA SER A 513 -2.78 -2.42 -3.48
C SER A 513 -3.63 -2.16 -4.72
N LEU A 514 -3.99 -0.89 -4.91
CA LEU A 514 -4.75 -0.45 -6.07
C LEU A 514 -3.91 -0.53 -7.34
N ARG A 515 -4.44 -1.13 -8.41
CA ARG A 515 -3.73 -1.29 -9.69
C ARG A 515 -3.46 0.01 -10.43
N GLY A 516 -4.43 0.92 -10.42
CA GLY A 516 -4.38 2.19 -11.13
C GLY A 516 -4.39 3.37 -10.17
N LEU A 517 -3.24 4.01 -9.96
CA LEU A 517 -3.12 5.21 -9.11
C LEU A 517 -3.64 6.48 -9.79
N GLU A 518 -4.01 6.43 -11.07
CA GLU A 518 -4.53 7.57 -11.84
C GLU A 518 -5.88 8.09 -11.30
N ALA A 519 -6.52 7.39 -10.35
CA ALA A 519 -7.85 7.69 -9.83
C ALA A 519 -7.90 8.07 -8.32
N VAL A 520 -6.76 8.13 -7.61
CA VAL A 520 -6.70 8.40 -6.15
C VAL A 520 -6.65 9.88 -5.79
#